data_AF-A0A7S9CYM5-F1
#
_entry.id   AF-A0A7S9CYM5-F1
#
_cell.length_a   1.000
_cell.length_b   1.000
_cell.length_c   1.000
_cell.angle_alpha   90.00
_cell.angle_beta   90.00
_cell.angle_gamma   90.00
#
_symmetry.space_group_name_H-M   'P 1'
#
loop_
_entity.id
_entity.type
_entity.pdbx_description
1 polymer ?
#
loop_
_entity_poly.entity_id
_entity_poly.type
_entity_poly.pdbx_seq_one_letter_code
_entity_poly.pdbx_strand_id
1 'polypeptide(L)' 'MQIKLSNPRKSVKQRLADESIRLRDEAGAMPPGVARDRLIRMARQAETAARVDAWLTSPGLQSPK' A
#
# COMPACT_ATOMS: atom_id res chain seq x y z
N MET A 1 -3.68 -16.05 4.29
CA MET A 1 -3.55 -14.69 3.73
C MET A 1 -3.63 -14.84 2.21
N GLN A 2 -4.80 -14.62 1.60
CA GLN A 2 -4.93 -14.76 0.14
C GLN A 2 -4.29 -13.53 -0.52
N ILE A 3 -3.15 -13.72 -1.16
CA ILE A 3 -2.57 -12.72 -2.06
C ILE A 3 -3.47 -12.74 -3.31
N LYS A 4 -4.56 -11.96 -3.30
CA LYS A 4 -5.34 -11.74 -4.53
C LYS A 4 -4.38 -11.12 -5.53
N LEU A 5 -4.08 -11.84 -6.62
CA LEU A 5 -3.14 -11.39 -7.65
C LEU A 5 -3.56 -9.99 -8.11
N SER A 6 -2.74 -9.01 -7.74
CA SER A 6 -2.92 -7.61 -8.05
C SER A 6 -2.94 -7.42 -9.57
N ASN A 7 -3.93 -6.69 -10.09
CA ASN A 7 -4.04 -6.37 -11.51
C ASN A 7 -2.70 -5.83 -12.08
N PRO A 8 -2.07 -6.51 -13.05
CA PRO A 8 -0.76 -6.13 -13.56
C PRO A 8 -0.78 -4.82 -14.35
N ARG A 9 -1.96 -4.29 -14.72
CA ARG A 9 -2.07 -3.00 -15.43
C ARG A 9 -1.86 -1.77 -14.54
N LYS A 10 -1.99 -1.90 -13.22
CA LYS A 10 -1.75 -0.80 -12.28
C LYS A 10 -0.27 -0.75 -11.90
N SER A 11 0.30 0.44 -11.76
CA SER A 11 1.65 0.59 -11.25
C SER A 11 1.77 0.07 -9.81
N VAL A 12 2.98 -0.25 -9.37
CA VAL A 12 3.23 -0.73 -8.00
C VAL A 12 2.71 0.28 -6.97
N LYS A 13 3.07 1.57 -7.13
CA LYS A 13 2.51 2.69 -6.37
C LYS A 13 0.98 2.67 -6.28
N GLN A 14 0.29 2.56 -7.41
CA GLN A 14 -1.19 2.60 -7.45
C GLN A 14 -1.80 1.43 -6.66
N ARG A 15 -1.27 0.22 -6.87
CA ARG A 15 -1.75 -0.98 -6.15
C ARG A 15 -1.55 -0.86 -4.65
N LEU A 16 -0.41 -0.33 -4.22
CA LEU A 16 -0.10 -0.11 -2.81
C LEU A 16 -0.98 0.99 -2.19
N ALA A 17 -1.27 2.05 -2.95
CA ALA A 17 -2.20 3.10 -2.52
C ALA A 17 -3.62 2.54 -2.33
N ASP A 18 -4.13 1.79 -3.31
CA ASP A 18 -5.44 1.14 -3.24
C ASP A 18 -5.54 0.17 -2.04
N GLU A 19 -4.47 -0.60 -1.80
CA GLU A 19 -4.38 -1.52 -0.66
C GLU A 19 -4.44 -0.78 0.67
N SER A 20 -3.75 0.36 0.79
CA SER A 20 -3.78 1.18 2.00
C SER A 20 -5.18 1.70 2.32
N ILE A 21 -5.96 2.06 1.29
CA ILE A 21 -7.34 2.52 1.43
C ILE A 21 -8.20 1.36 1.89
N ARG A 22 -8.14 0.21 1.19
CA ARG A 22 -8.94 -0.97 1.54
C ARG A 22 -8.70 -1.43 2.98
N LEU A 23 -7.44 -1.46 3.43
CA LEU A 23 -7.09 -1.86 4.79
C LEU A 23 -7.60 -0.87 5.84
N ARG A 24 -7.65 0.44 5.52
CA ARG A 24 -8.25 1.46 6.39
C ARG A 24 -9.76 1.29 6.48
N ASP A 25 -10.43 1.03 5.37
CA ASP A 25 -11.87 0.80 5.33
C ASP A 25 -12.23 -0.46 6.14
N GLU A 26 -11.48 -1.55 5.97
CA GLU A 26 -11.64 -2.78 6.75
C GLU A 26 -11.39 -2.53 8.24
N ALA A 27 -10.36 -1.76 8.59
CA ALA A 27 -10.10 -1.37 9.97
C ALA A 27 -11.21 -0.46 10.55
N GLY A 28 -11.87 0.35 9.74
CA GLY A 28 -12.99 1.20 10.13
C GLY A 28 -14.24 0.39 10.48
N ALA A 29 -14.44 -0.76 9.84
CA ALA A 29 -15.54 -1.68 10.10
C ALA A 29 -15.31 -2.60 11.31
N MET A 30 -14.09 -2.67 11.86
CA MET A 30 -13.77 -3.53 13.00
C MET A 30 -13.97 -2.82 14.35
N PRO A 31 -14.39 -3.56 15.39
CA PRO A 31 -14.32 -3.03 16.76
C PRO A 31 -12.86 -2.78 17.17
N PRO A 32 -12.61 -1.92 18.17
CA PRO A 32 -11.28 -1.73 18.75
C PRO A 32 -10.66 -3.07 19.19
N GLY A 33 -9.39 -3.28 18.87
CA GLY A 33 -8.65 -4.48 19.25
C GLY A 33 -7.52 -4.83 18.30
N VAL A 34 -6.80 -5.91 18.63
CA VAL A 34 -5.57 -6.33 17.95
C VAL A 34 -5.75 -6.53 16.43
N ALA A 35 -6.92 -7.04 16.01
CA ALA A 35 -7.21 -7.24 14.60
C ALA A 35 -7.31 -5.91 13.83
N ARG A 36 -8.01 -4.91 14.39
CA ARG A 36 -8.10 -3.56 13.85
C ARG A 36 -6.72 -2.90 13.79
N ASP A 37 -5.94 -3.01 14.86
CA ASP A 37 -4.60 -2.41 14.93
C ASP A 37 -3.65 -3.03 13.89
N ARG A 38 -3.78 -4.33 13.64
CA ARG A 38 -3.02 -5.02 12.60
C ARG A 38 -3.35 -4.47 11.20
N LEU A 39 -4.64 -4.28 10.89
CA LEU A 39 -5.06 -3.70 9.61
C LEU A 39 -4.54 -2.27 9.45
N ILE A 40 -4.62 -1.44 10.50
CA ILE A 40 -4.07 -0.07 10.50
C ILE A 40 -2.56 -0.09 10.24
N ARG A 41 -1.82 -1.02 10.89
CA ARG A 41 -0.38 -1.16 10.68
C ARG A 41 -0.06 -1.55 9.24
N MET A 42 -0.79 -2.50 8.68
CA MET A 42 -0.62 -2.92 7.29
C MET A 42 -0.93 -1.77 6.31
N ALA A 43 -1.98 -0.99 6.57
CA ALA A 43 -2.31 0.17 5.74
C ALA A 43 -1.16 1.20 5.69
N ARG A 44 -0.57 1.50 6.85
CA ARG A 44 0.60 2.41 6.96
C ARG A 44 1.82 1.87 6.22
N GLN A 45 2.04 0.56 6.26
CA GLN A 45 3.13 -0.08 5.50
C GLN A 45 2.90 0.05 4.00
N ALA A 46 1.68 -0.20 3.52
CA ALA A 46 1.33 -0.07 2.10
C ALA A 46 1.53 1.38 1.61
N GLU A 47 1.08 2.37 2.38
CA GLU A 47 1.29 3.79 2.07
C GLU A 47 2.78 4.16 2.02
N THR A 48 3.55 3.69 3.00
CA THR A 48 5.00 3.94 3.04
C THR A 48 5.69 3.32 1.84
N ALA A 49 5.34 2.08 1.49
CA ALA A 49 5.87 1.41 0.31
C ALA A 49 5.52 2.15 -0.99
N ALA A 50 4.29 2.66 -1.12
CA ALA A 50 3.88 3.47 -2.28
C ALA A 50 4.71 4.75 -2.41
N ARG A 51 5.06 5.38 -1.29
CA ARG A 51 5.92 6.57 -1.26
C ARG A 51 7.37 6.23 -1.62
N VAL A 52 7.91 5.12 -1.14
CA VAL A 52 9.24 4.64 -1.52
C VAL A 52 9.30 4.35 -3.03
N ASP A 53 8.29 3.68 -3.58
CA ASP A 53 8.19 3.43 -5.03
C ASP A 53 8.18 4.74 -5.83
N ALA A 54 7.46 5.76 -5.34
CA ALA A 54 7.46 7.09 -5.96
C ALA A 54 8.85 7.76 -5.94
N TRP A 55 9.64 7.55 -4.88
CA TRP A 55 11.02 8.05 -4.84
C TRP A 55 11.92 7.29 -5.81
N LEU A 56 11.89 5.95 -5.79
CA LEU A 56 12.73 5.13 -6.67
C LEU A 56 12.46 5.37 -8.16
N THR A 57 11.22 5.69 -8.52
CA THR A 57 10.81 5.98 -9.90
C THR A 57 11.00 7.44 -10.31
N SER A 58 11.50 8.30 -9.41
CA SER A 58 11.73 9.72 -9.71
C SER A 58 12.83 9.89 -10.78
N PRO A 59 12.61 10.71 -11.83
CA PRO A 59 13.60 10.93 -12.89
C PRO A 59 14.97 11.40 -12.39
N GLY A 60 15.01 12.18 -11.30
CA GLY A 60 16.27 12.68 -10.72
C GLY A 60 17.11 11.63 -9.99
N LEU A 61 16.56 10.44 -9.74
CA LEU A 61 17.26 9.30 -9.13
C LEU A 61 17.55 8.17 -10.13
N GLN A 62 17.08 8.31 -11.37
CA GLN A 62 17.41 7.38 -12.45
C GLN A 62 18.75 7.79 -13.06
N SER A 63 19.62 6.80 -13.32
CA SER A 63 20.84 7.05 -14.08
C SER A 63 20.50 7.62 -15.47
N PRO A 64 21.24 8.63 -15.96
CA PRO A 64 21.10 9.12 -17.32
C PRO A 64 21.23 7.97 -18.33
N LYS A 65 20.46 8.03 -19.42
CA LYS A 65 20.57 7.08 -20.54
C LYS A 65 21.74 7.42 -21.44
#